data_AF-A0A7V6JHY7-F1
#
_entry.id   AF-A0A7V6JHY7-F1
#
_cell.length_a   1.000
_cell.length_b   1.000
_cell.length_c   1.000
_cell.angle_alpha   90.00
_cell.angle_beta   90.00
_cell.angle_gamma   90.00
#
_symmetry.space_group_name_H-M   'P 1'
#
loop_
_entity.id
_entity.type
_entity.pdbx_description
1 polymer ?
#
loop_
_entity_poly.entity_id
_entity_poly.type
_entity_poly.pdbx_seq_one_letter_code
_entity_poly.pdbx_strand_id
1 'polypeptide(L)'
;MQLLLLVLNQVEKLEDLLKGLMDQGITGATIINSTGMIKELADYLENQPIFGSPWISIAFDRKESKTIFMALNTEQVEKARSVIHQVIGDLSKPDTAVLFTLPLISIEGVES
;
A
#
# COMPACT_ATOMS: atom_id res chain seq x y z
N MET A 1 6.94 -5.04 -18.35
CA MET A 1 6.06 -4.17 -17.54
C MET A 1 5.43 -4.98 -16.43
N GLN A 2 5.18 -4.37 -15.28
CA GLN A 2 4.55 -4.95 -14.10
C GLN A 2 3.59 -3.93 -13.49
N LEU A 3 2.45 -4.40 -12.99
CA LEU A 3 1.60 -3.60 -12.13
C LEU A 3 2.12 -3.75 -10.71
N LEU A 4 2.69 -2.69 -10.16
CA LEU A 4 3.01 -2.59 -8.75
C LEU A 4 1.77 -2.12 -7.99
N LEU A 5 1.39 -2.92 -7.00
CA LEU A 5 0.28 -2.69 -6.10
C LEU A 5 0.82 -2.48 -4.69
N LEU A 6 0.52 -1.32 -4.12
CA LEU A 6 0.87 -0.96 -2.75
C LEU A 6 -0.39 -0.62 -1.98
N VAL A 7 -0.70 -1.39 -0.95
CA VAL A 7 -1.72 -1.06 0.05
C VAL A 7 -1.03 -0.40 1.22
N LEU A 8 -1.16 0.93 1.34
CA LEU A 8 -0.55 1.75 2.39
C LEU A 8 -1.52 1.93 3.56
N ASN A 9 -1.15 1.42 4.74
CA ASN A 9 -1.91 1.63 5.97
C ASN A 9 -1.45 2.91 6.70
N GLN A 10 -0.15 3.21 6.62
CA GLN A 10 0.46 4.44 7.16
C GLN A 10 0.21 5.63 6.24
N VAL A 11 -1.04 6.07 6.14
CA VAL A 11 -1.47 7.10 5.18
C VAL A 11 -0.81 8.47 5.42
N GLU A 12 -0.31 8.73 6.62
CA GLU A 12 0.52 9.89 6.93
C GLU A 12 1.83 9.94 6.14
N LYS A 13 2.32 8.79 5.66
CA LYS A 13 3.54 8.69 4.84
C LYS A 13 3.28 8.86 3.34
N LEU A 14 2.02 9.05 2.93
CA LEU A 14 1.66 9.10 1.52
C LEU A 14 2.40 10.22 0.79
N GLU A 15 2.48 11.42 1.37
CA GLU A 15 3.12 12.58 0.73
C GLU A 15 4.61 12.33 0.49
N ASP A 16 5.34 11.86 1.50
CA ASP A 16 6.77 11.56 1.39
C ASP A 16 7.05 10.42 0.41
N LEU A 17 6.17 9.41 0.39
CA LEU A 17 6.24 8.31 -0.57
C LEU A 17 6.12 8.82 -2.01
N LEU A 18 5.11 9.66 -2.29
CA LEU A 18 4.88 10.19 -3.63
C LEU A 18 6.03 11.10 -4.08
N LYS A 19 6.56 11.95 -3.20
CA LYS A 19 7.74 12.77 -3.48
C LYS A 19 8.95 11.90 -3.82
N GLY A 20 9.25 10.89 -3.00
CA GLY A 20 10.37 9.98 -3.25
C GLY A 20 10.24 9.20 -4.56
N LEU A 21 9.02 8.82 -4.96
CA LEU A 21 8.76 8.16 -6.24
C LEU A 21 9.04 9.13 -7.41
N MET A 22 8.56 10.38 -7.31
CA MET A 22 8.81 11.42 -8.31
C MET A 22 10.31 11.72 -8.48
N ASP A 23 11.06 11.80 -7.38
CA ASP A 23 12.51 12.04 -7.40
C ASP A 23 13.29 10.91 -8.10
N GLN A 24 12.71 9.71 -8.17
CA GLN A 24 13.26 8.56 -8.91
C GLN A 24 12.74 8.44 -10.35
N GLY A 25 11.99 9.44 -10.84
CA GLY A 25 11.43 9.47 -12.18
C GLY A 25 10.18 8.60 -12.35
N ILE A 26 9.48 8.27 -11.26
CA ILE A 26 8.19 7.56 -11.28
C ILE A 26 7.08 8.60 -11.10
N THR A 27 6.47 9.03 -12.21
CA THR A 27 5.52 10.15 -12.24
C THR A 27 4.06 9.71 -12.34
N GLY A 28 3.80 8.47 -12.79
CA GLY A 28 2.45 7.93 -12.98
C GLY A 28 2.03 6.98 -11.87
N ALA A 29 1.00 7.36 -11.10
CA ALA A 29 0.36 6.50 -10.12
C ALA A 29 -1.14 6.83 -9.99
N THR A 30 -1.97 5.79 -9.81
CA THR A 30 -3.38 5.95 -9.46
C THR A 30 -3.58 5.58 -8.00
N ILE A 31 -4.31 6.41 -7.25
CA ILE A 31 -4.53 6.24 -5.81
C ILE A 31 -6.04 6.15 -5.56
N ILE A 32 -6.47 5.13 -4.82
CA ILE A 32 -7.86 4.98 -4.38
C ILE A 32 -7.93 4.85 -2.85
N ASN A 33 -9.06 5.29 -2.29
CA ASN A 33 -9.40 5.00 -0.90
C ASN A 33 -9.77 3.52 -0.78
N SER A 34 -9.33 2.88 0.31
CA SER A 34 -9.53 1.46 0.55
C SER A 34 -9.70 1.16 2.03
N THR A 35 -10.36 0.05 2.34
CA THR A 35 -10.60 -0.40 3.71
C THR A 35 -10.14 -1.84 3.87
N GLY A 36 -9.43 -2.12 4.97
CA GLY A 36 -9.02 -3.48 5.32
C GLY A 36 -10.16 -4.30 5.91
N MET A 37 -10.11 -5.61 5.70
CA MET A 37 -11.15 -6.56 6.15
C MET A 37 -11.45 -6.48 7.65
N ILE A 38 -10.44 -6.30 8.50
CA ILE A 38 -10.63 -6.25 9.96
C ILE A 38 -11.58 -5.11 10.35
N LYS A 39 -11.46 -3.95 9.67
CA LYS A 39 -12.31 -2.80 9.91
C LYS A 39 -13.74 -3.03 9.40
N GLU A 40 -13.88 -3.65 8.23
CA GLU A 40 -15.19 -3.97 7.66
C GLU A 40 -15.97 -5.00 8.50
N LEU A 41 -15.25 -5.91 9.16
CA LEU A 41 -15.84 -6.98 9.98
C LEU A 41 -15.79 -6.69 11.48
N ALA A 42 -15.77 -5.42 11.88
CA ALA A 42 -15.68 -5.01 13.28
C ALA A 42 -16.69 -5.74 14.19
N ASP A 43 -17.97 -5.57 13.87
CA ASP A 43 -19.08 -6.16 14.63
C ASP A 43 -19.05 -7.69 14.62
N TYR A 44 -18.59 -8.30 13.51
CA TYR A 44 -18.44 -9.75 13.43
C TYR A 44 -17.34 -10.24 14.37
N LEU A 45 -16.21 -9.53 14.41
CA LEU A 45 -15.07 -9.88 15.24
C LEU A 45 -15.37 -9.64 16.73
N GLU A 46 -16.11 -8.60 17.11
CA GLU A 46 -16.51 -8.31 18.51
C GLU A 46 -17.19 -9.51 19.19
N ASN A 47 -17.93 -10.28 18.40
CA ASN A 47 -18.67 -11.46 18.85
C ASN A 47 -17.84 -12.76 18.83
N GLN A 48 -16.56 -12.70 18.44
CA GLN A 48 -15.67 -13.87 18.38
C GLN A 48 -14.80 -13.98 19.65
N PRO A 49 -14.52 -15.21 20.15
CA PRO A 49 -13.67 -15.44 21.33
C PRO A 49 -12.24 -14.88 21.22
N ILE A 50 -11.78 -14.55 20.01
CA ILE A 50 -10.44 -14.05 19.69
C ILE A 50 -10.29 -12.54 20.00
N PHE A 51 -11.40 -11.85 20.30
CA PHE A 51 -11.45 -10.39 20.45
C PHE A 51 -10.76 -9.82 21.69
N GLY A 52 -10.33 -10.67 22.64
CA GLY A 52 -9.56 -10.23 23.82
C GLY A 52 -8.12 -9.79 23.53
N SER A 53 -7.70 -9.81 22.25
CA SER A 53 -6.35 -9.47 21.82
C SER A 53 -6.16 -7.95 21.70
N PRO A 54 -5.14 -7.34 22.33
CA PRO A 54 -4.86 -5.90 22.21
C PRO A 54 -4.67 -5.41 20.76
N TRP A 55 -4.30 -6.31 19.85
CA TRP A 55 -4.11 -6.05 18.42
C TRP A 55 -5.40 -5.61 17.70
N ILE A 56 -6.54 -6.05 18.20
CA ILE A 56 -7.86 -5.84 17.60
C ILE A 56 -8.39 -4.44 17.90
N SER A 57 -8.22 -3.94 19.13
CA SER A 57 -8.55 -2.54 19.47
C SER A 57 -7.75 -1.53 18.65
N ILE A 58 -6.45 -1.79 18.43
CA ILE A 58 -5.59 -0.99 17.55
C ILE A 58 -6.08 -1.04 16.10
N ALA A 59 -6.70 -2.15 15.67
CA ALA A 59 -7.21 -2.29 14.31
C ALA A 59 -8.47 -1.46 14.03
N PHE A 60 -9.28 -1.15 15.03
CA PHE A 60 -10.47 -0.31 14.89
C PHE A 60 -10.20 1.18 14.87
N ASP A 61 -9.13 1.63 15.53
CA ASP A 61 -8.70 3.03 15.50
C ASP A 61 -8.00 3.42 14.17
N ARG A 62 -7.86 2.47 13.22
CA ARG A 62 -7.13 2.68 11.97
C ARG A 62 -7.88 3.62 11.01
N LYS A 63 -7.12 4.56 10.46
CA LYS A 63 -7.52 5.39 9.31
C LYS A 63 -7.81 4.49 8.09
N GLU A 64 -8.60 5.00 7.14
CA GLU A 64 -8.74 4.35 5.83
C GLU A 64 -7.36 4.17 5.19
N SER A 65 -7.13 3.02 4.55
CA SER A 65 -5.90 2.74 3.81
C SER A 65 -5.96 3.39 2.42
N LYS A 66 -4.80 3.57 1.78
CA LYS A 66 -4.73 3.94 0.35
C LYS A 66 -4.17 2.79 -0.46
N THR A 67 -4.81 2.46 -1.58
CA THR A 67 -4.25 1.53 -2.56
C THR A 67 -3.70 2.31 -3.73
N ILE A 68 -2.43 2.06 -4.07
CA ILE A 68 -1.68 2.75 -5.11
C ILE A 68 -1.32 1.73 -6.20
N PHE A 69 -1.60 2.10 -7.45
CA PHE A 69 -1.34 1.31 -8.65
C PHE A 69 -0.36 2.05 -9.54
N MET A 70 0.70 1.36 -9.95
CA MET A 70 1.71 1.90 -10.87
C MET A 70 2.06 0.86 -11.93
N ALA A 71 2.06 1.25 -13.20
CA ALA A 71 2.57 0.41 -14.28
C ALA A 71 4.03 0.73 -14.52
N LEU A 72 4.92 -0.20 -14.16
CA LEU A 72 6.35 0.03 -14.09
C LEU A 72 7.12 -0.98 -14.94
N ASN A 73 8.26 -0.57 -15.50
CA ASN A 73 9.24 -1.51 -16.01
C ASN A 73 10.07 -2.12 -14.84
N THR A 74 10.89 -3.14 -15.12
CA THR A 74 11.65 -3.84 -14.07
C THR A 74 12.57 -2.91 -13.27
N GLU A 75 13.21 -1.95 -13.92
CA GLU A 75 14.10 -0.98 -13.25
C GLU A 75 13.31 -0.04 -12.32
N GLN A 76 12.17 0.46 -12.80
CA GLN A 76 11.28 1.31 -12.01
C GLN A 76 10.67 0.56 -10.82
N VAL A 77 10.41 -0.75 -10.93
CA VAL A 77 9.95 -1.56 -9.80
C VAL A 77 11.00 -1.58 -8.68
N GLU A 78 12.28 -1.74 -9.02
CA GLU A 78 13.36 -1.73 -8.03
C GLU A 78 13.52 -0.34 -7.38
N LYS A 79 13.43 0.73 -8.19
CA LYS A 79 13.41 2.11 -7.68
C LYS A 79 12.24 2.34 -6.72
N ALA A 80 11.03 1.94 -7.10
CA ALA A 80 9.84 2.05 -6.26
C ALA A 80 10.01 1.25 -4.95
N ARG A 81 10.51 0.02 -5.02
CA ARG A 81 10.81 -0.81 -3.84
C ARG A 81 11.78 -0.10 -2.90
N SER A 82 12.85 0.50 -3.42
CA SER A 82 13.82 1.24 -2.62
C SER A 82 13.16 2.42 -1.89
N VAL A 83 12.39 3.26 -2.60
CA VAL A 83 11.68 4.40 -2.00
C VAL A 83 10.68 3.93 -0.94
N ILE A 84 9.90 2.89 -1.23
CA ILE A 84 8.94 2.30 -0.30
C ILE A 84 9.61 1.89 1.00
N HIS A 85 10.75 1.19 0.94
CA HIS A 85 11.47 0.77 2.14
C HIS A 85 12.14 1.94 2.87
N GLN A 86 12.59 2.98 2.16
CA GLN A 86 13.14 4.18 2.77
C GLN A 86 12.09 4.98 3.55
N VAL A 87 10.89 5.13 3.00
CA VAL A 87 9.82 5.94 3.59
C VAL A 87 9.02 5.13 4.63
N ILE A 88 8.57 3.94 4.27
CA ILE A 88 7.66 3.13 5.10
C ILE A 88 8.46 2.29 6.11
N GLY A 89 9.67 1.84 5.74
CA GLY A 89 10.52 1.00 6.57
C GLY A 89 10.30 -0.50 6.30
N ASP A 90 10.37 -1.29 7.37
CA ASP A 90 10.25 -2.74 7.33
C ASP A 90 8.79 -3.19 7.13
N LEU A 91 8.48 -3.67 5.92
CA LEU A 91 7.15 -4.14 5.53
C LEU A 91 6.73 -5.47 6.19
N SER A 92 7.63 -6.17 6.87
CA SER A 92 7.27 -7.37 7.63
C SER A 92 6.53 -7.05 8.92
N LYS A 93 6.60 -5.79 9.37
CA LYS A 93 5.90 -5.31 10.56
C LYS A 93 4.42 -5.14 10.26
N PRO A 94 3.54 -5.47 11.24
CA PRO A 94 2.12 -5.24 11.09
C PRO A 94 1.86 -3.75 10.87
N ASP A 95 0.78 -3.47 10.13
CA ASP A 95 0.26 -2.11 9.94
C ASP A 95 1.22 -1.12 9.25
N THR A 96 2.02 -1.64 8.32
CA THR A 96 2.91 -0.83 7.47
C THR A 96 2.31 -0.65 6.08
N ALA A 97 2.58 -1.59 5.19
CA ALA A 97 2.00 -1.68 3.87
C ALA A 97 2.09 -3.11 3.33
N VAL A 98 1.27 -3.43 2.33
CA VAL A 98 1.38 -4.66 1.54
C VAL A 98 1.83 -4.30 0.13
N LEU A 99 2.91 -4.92 -0.34
CA LEU A 99 3.49 -4.66 -1.65
C LEU A 99 3.57 -5.96 -2.47
N PHE A 100 3.00 -5.95 -3.66
CA PHE A 100 3.12 -7.04 -4.61
C PHE A 100 3.05 -6.55 -6.05
N THR A 101 3.41 -7.43 -6.98
CA THR A 101 3.46 -7.11 -8.41
C THR A 101 2.73 -8.16 -9.22
N LEU A 102 2.06 -7.73 -10.29
CA LEU A 102 1.44 -8.61 -11.28
C LEU A 102 2.08 -8.37 -12.66
N PRO A 103 2.27 -9.41 -13.49
CA PRO A 103 2.75 -9.22 -14.85
C PRO A 103 1.68 -8.51 -15.70
N LEU A 104 2.09 -7.51 -16.48
CA LEU A 104 1.21 -6.84 -17.44
C LEU A 104 1.52 -7.35 -18.85
N ILE A 105 0.50 -7.93 -19.50
CA ILE A 105 0.59 -8.54 -20.83
C ILE A 105 0.42 -7.49 -21.93
N SER A 106 -0.45 -6.50 -21.71
CA SER A 106 -0.69 -5.38 -22.60
C SER A 106 -0.89 -4.10 -21.79
N ILE A 107 -0.50 -2.98 -22.36
CA ILE A 107 -0.65 -1.67 -21.75
C ILE A 107 -0.67 -0.56 -22.81
N GLU A 108 -1.48 0.47 -22.57
CA GLU A 108 -1.61 1.65 -23.43
C GLU A 108 -1.65 2.92 -22.55
N GLY A 109 -1.15 4.05 -23.05
CA GLY A 109 -1.24 5.35 -22.35
C GLY A 109 -0.31 5.54 -21.15
N VAL A 110 0.85 4.88 -21.12
CA VAL A 110 1.80 4.91 -19.98
C VAL A 110 2.91 5.94 -20.15
N GLU A 111 3.19 6.32 -21.40
CA GLU A 111 4.12 7.39 -21.71
C GLU A 111 3.35 8.71 -21.63
N SER A 112 3.54 9.46 -20.54
CA SER A 112 3.01 10.81 -20.34
C SER A 112 4.00 11.64 -19.55
#